data_AF-A0A958VBD2-F1
#
_entry.id   AF-A0A958VBD2-F1
#
_cell.length_a   1.000
_cell.length_b   1.000
_cell.length_c   1.000
_cell.angle_alpha   90.00
_cell.angle_beta   90.00
_cell.angle_gamma   90.00
#
_symmetry.space_group_name_H-M   'P 1'
#
loop_
_entity.id
_entity.type
_entity.pdbx_description
1 polymer ?
#
loop_
_entity_poly.entity_id
_entity_poly.type
_entity_poly.pdbx_seq_one_letter_code
_entity_poly.pdbx_strand_id
1 'polypeptide(L)'
;MKRFLLIAFLLFGAAQMSYSQKNLTRILFIFDASNSMNGKWQGSTRIEIAKRLLASAVDSLRGFPNLEIGLRIYGHQSPVTSTYQDCNDTKLEVPFGPDNHDLAKATIKNVKAKGTTPIALSLEAAAGDFPNKDSRNVIILITDGVEACGKDPCKIAMALRAKGINVKPFVIGLGIDLAYIHHFDCIGEFHDVQNEISFKNVLNLVIEEAVNNTTVEIDLLDTQKQPKETEVTVFCYRAGTQDLKYTFFHTINRHGNPDTLTMDPVLKYDVFVNTIPPVEKKNVALSPGIHNHIKIDAPQGYIQLHAIGEKPNFSIKAIVRQKDKMQTLNVQEFFTMEKYITGTYDLEILTLPRIYMDDVKVEQSTTNFIEIKSPGRFNYECVKPVIGQIFVLRNGKQEWVCNINKSMSGYFNLQPGDYKIVYRQAHFQETIYTTEKTFTIFSGGTKSLKL
;
A
#
# COMPACT_ATOMS: atom_id res chain seq x y z
N MET A 1 -43.57 18.20 -50.21
CA MET A 1 -42.19 18.16 -49.65
C MET A 1 -42.27 17.58 -48.24
N LYS A 2 -41.84 16.32 -48.08
CA LYS A 2 -41.89 15.55 -46.82
C LYS A 2 -40.74 16.00 -45.92
N ARG A 3 -41.01 16.40 -44.67
CA ARG A 3 -39.99 16.58 -43.63
C ARG A 3 -39.95 15.32 -42.77
N PHE A 4 -38.93 14.49 -42.99
CA PHE A 4 -38.54 13.40 -42.08
C PHE A 4 -37.69 14.03 -40.96
N LEU A 5 -38.16 13.92 -39.72
CA LEU A 5 -37.38 14.25 -38.53
C LEU A 5 -36.70 12.94 -38.09
N LEU A 6 -35.41 12.80 -38.36
CA LEU A 6 -34.60 11.67 -37.92
C LEU A 6 -34.10 11.96 -36.50
N ILE A 7 -34.61 11.22 -35.53
CA ILE A 7 -34.10 11.18 -34.16
C ILE A 7 -32.83 10.32 -34.19
N ALA A 8 -31.67 10.96 -34.10
CA ALA A 8 -30.40 10.28 -33.90
C ALA A 8 -30.25 9.92 -32.42
N PHE A 9 -30.50 8.65 -32.11
CA PHE A 9 -30.28 8.06 -30.78
C PHE A 9 -28.76 7.88 -30.57
N LEU A 10 -28.16 8.77 -29.79
CA LEU A 10 -26.76 8.69 -29.34
C LEU A 10 -26.61 7.51 -28.35
N LEU A 11 -26.26 6.34 -28.88
CA LEU A 11 -25.69 5.22 -28.12
C LEU A 11 -24.24 5.58 -27.74
N PHE A 12 -24.08 6.36 -26.68
CA PHE A 12 -22.80 6.46 -25.96
C PHE A 12 -22.70 5.26 -25.02
N GLY A 13 -22.38 4.09 -25.60
CA GLY A 13 -22.03 2.89 -24.85
C GLY A 13 -20.70 3.12 -24.13
N ALA A 14 -20.76 3.07 -22.81
CA ALA A 14 -19.61 3.09 -21.92
C ALA A 14 -18.70 1.88 -22.21
N ALA A 15 -17.54 2.14 -22.79
CA ALA A 15 -16.38 1.27 -22.71
C ALA A 15 -15.26 2.04 -21.99
N GLN A 16 -15.39 2.20 -20.67
CA GLN A 16 -14.21 2.43 -19.85
C GLN A 16 -13.52 1.08 -19.69
N MET A 17 -12.71 0.72 -20.68
CA MET A 17 -11.60 -0.20 -20.42
C MET A 17 -10.61 0.56 -19.57
N SER A 18 -10.57 0.25 -18.27
CA SER A 18 -9.38 0.48 -17.47
C SER A 18 -8.26 -0.36 -18.09
N TYR A 19 -7.51 0.22 -19.03
CA TYR A 19 -6.23 -0.34 -19.44
C TYR A 19 -5.32 -0.25 -18.22
N SER A 20 -5.17 -1.36 -17.50
CA SER A 20 -4.00 -1.59 -16.67
C SER A 20 -2.80 -1.44 -17.60
N GLN A 21 -2.11 -0.30 -17.54
CA GLN A 21 -0.94 -0.01 -18.35
C GLN A 21 0.11 -1.08 -18.03
N LYS A 22 0.30 -2.06 -18.94
CA LYS A 22 1.42 -3.01 -18.83
C LYS A 22 2.70 -2.20 -18.94
N ASN A 23 3.32 -1.89 -17.80
CA ASN A 23 4.58 -1.16 -17.76
C ASN A 23 5.64 -1.90 -18.58
N LEU A 24 6.36 -1.15 -19.41
CA LEU A 24 7.50 -1.66 -20.19
C LEU A 24 8.54 -2.26 -19.24
N THR A 25 8.99 -3.47 -19.53
CA THR A 25 10.10 -4.12 -18.84
C THR A 25 11.35 -4.00 -19.70
N ARG A 26 12.49 -3.67 -19.09
CA ARG A 26 13.79 -3.59 -19.75
C ARG A 26 14.77 -4.52 -19.08
N ILE A 27 15.35 -5.44 -19.84
CA ILE A 27 16.38 -6.36 -19.36
C ILE A 27 17.72 -5.99 -20.01
N LEU A 28 18.66 -5.48 -19.21
CA LEU A 28 20.05 -5.31 -19.65
C LEU A 28 20.85 -6.57 -19.27
N PHE A 29 21.34 -7.29 -20.27
CA PHE A 29 22.33 -8.34 -20.06
C PHE A 29 23.71 -7.70 -19.95
N ILE A 30 24.42 -7.99 -18.87
CA ILE A 30 25.86 -7.68 -18.73
C ILE A 30 26.61 -9.00 -18.86
N PHE A 31 27.39 -9.12 -19.93
CA PHE A 31 28.05 -10.38 -20.30
C PHE A 31 29.56 -10.31 -20.07
N ASP A 32 30.07 -11.24 -19.26
CA ASP A 32 31.48 -11.45 -19.00
C ASP A 32 32.19 -12.10 -20.19
N ALA A 33 33.14 -11.38 -20.77
CA ALA A 33 34.09 -11.88 -21.75
C ALA A 33 35.54 -11.64 -21.28
N SER A 34 35.78 -11.68 -19.97
CA SER A 34 37.13 -11.67 -19.41
C SER A 34 37.88 -12.97 -19.73
N ASN A 35 39.20 -12.97 -19.57
CA ASN A 35 40.04 -14.11 -19.90
C ASN A 35 39.76 -15.35 -19.03
N SER A 36 39.22 -15.21 -17.81
CA SER A 36 38.84 -16.34 -16.95
C SER A 36 37.78 -17.24 -17.62
N MET A 37 36.91 -16.64 -18.43
CA MET A 37 35.86 -17.34 -19.17
C MET A 37 36.39 -18.33 -20.22
N ASN A 38 37.70 -18.30 -20.55
CA ASN A 38 38.35 -19.32 -21.37
C ASN A 38 38.58 -20.65 -20.61
N GLY A 39 38.34 -20.68 -19.29
CA GLY A 39 38.43 -21.88 -18.47
C GLY A 39 37.47 -22.99 -18.94
N LYS A 40 37.87 -24.25 -18.74
CA LYS A 40 37.05 -25.41 -19.10
C LYS A 40 35.94 -25.65 -18.07
N TRP A 41 34.74 -25.97 -18.57
CA TRP A 41 33.59 -26.37 -17.78
C TRP A 41 32.74 -27.35 -18.60
N GLN A 42 32.40 -28.51 -18.03
CA GLN A 42 31.56 -29.55 -18.68
C GLN A 42 31.97 -29.92 -20.12
N GLY A 43 33.28 -29.95 -20.41
CA GLY A 43 33.81 -30.35 -21.71
C GLY A 43 33.89 -29.25 -22.78
N SER A 44 33.46 -28.02 -22.49
CA SER A 44 33.62 -26.83 -23.35
C SER A 44 34.20 -25.67 -22.53
N THR A 45 34.47 -24.51 -23.14
CA THR A 45 34.88 -23.33 -22.38
C THR A 45 33.66 -22.64 -21.74
N ARG A 46 33.83 -21.98 -20.59
CA ARG A 46 32.73 -21.23 -19.95
C ARG A 46 32.13 -20.21 -20.91
N ILE A 47 32.95 -19.52 -21.70
CA ILE A 47 32.50 -18.56 -22.71
C ILE A 47 31.61 -19.19 -23.78
N GLU A 48 31.96 -20.37 -24.30
CA GLU A 48 31.14 -21.05 -25.32
C GLU A 48 29.77 -21.45 -24.77
N ILE A 49 29.74 -21.96 -23.54
CA ILE A 49 28.49 -22.35 -22.87
C ILE A 49 27.65 -21.11 -22.56
N ALA A 50 28.26 -20.07 -21.98
CA ALA A 50 27.59 -18.80 -21.67
C ALA A 50 26.99 -18.14 -22.92
N LYS A 51 27.71 -18.16 -24.06
CA LYS A 51 27.20 -17.69 -25.35
C LYS A 51 25.97 -18.44 -25.81
N ARG A 52 26.02 -19.78 -25.79
CA ARG A 52 24.91 -20.63 -26.26
C ARG A 52 23.66 -20.37 -25.42
N LEU A 53 23.84 -20.28 -24.11
CA LEU A 53 22.76 -20.08 -23.16
C LEU A 53 22.15 -18.69 -23.23
N LEU A 54 22.98 -17.64 -23.24
CA LEU A 54 22.49 -16.27 -23.40
C LEU A 54 21.79 -16.08 -24.74
N ALA A 55 22.32 -16.67 -25.82
CA ALA A 55 21.65 -16.63 -27.13
C ALA A 55 20.28 -17.34 -27.12
N SER A 56 20.16 -18.46 -26.37
CA SER A 56 18.87 -19.15 -26.18
C SER A 56 17.90 -18.33 -25.34
N ALA A 57 18.39 -17.63 -24.32
CA ALA A 57 17.56 -16.78 -23.46
C ALA A 57 17.01 -15.58 -24.24
N VAL A 58 17.88 -14.88 -24.98
CA VAL A 58 17.47 -13.82 -25.91
C VAL A 58 16.43 -14.34 -26.90
N ASP A 59 16.56 -15.57 -27.40
CA ASP A 59 15.56 -16.15 -28.30
C ASP A 59 14.22 -16.42 -27.61
N SER A 60 14.26 -16.87 -26.35
CA SER A 60 13.07 -17.19 -25.56
C SER A 60 12.29 -15.94 -25.17
N LEU A 61 12.96 -14.78 -25.12
CA LEU A 61 12.33 -13.48 -24.86
C LEU A 61 11.55 -12.91 -26.06
N ARG A 62 11.66 -13.53 -27.25
CA ARG A 62 10.90 -13.09 -28.41
C ARG A 62 9.40 -13.23 -28.17
N GLY A 63 8.65 -12.20 -28.57
CA GLY A 63 7.18 -12.22 -28.51
C GLY A 63 6.59 -11.88 -27.14
N PHE A 64 7.42 -11.62 -26.11
CA PHE A 64 6.93 -11.04 -24.87
C PHE A 64 6.48 -9.59 -25.10
N PRO A 65 5.20 -9.24 -24.84
CA PRO A 65 4.71 -7.88 -25.05
C PRO A 65 5.32 -6.92 -24.03
N ASN A 66 5.65 -5.71 -24.46
CA ASN A 66 6.21 -4.64 -23.63
C ASN A 66 7.54 -5.04 -22.94
N LEU A 67 8.42 -5.70 -23.70
CA LEU A 67 9.78 -6.05 -23.28
C LEU A 67 10.80 -5.46 -24.26
N GLU A 68 11.82 -4.79 -23.72
CA GLU A 68 13.03 -4.39 -24.44
C GLU A 68 14.25 -5.06 -23.80
N ILE A 69 15.23 -5.44 -24.61
CA ILE A 69 16.49 -5.99 -24.12
C ILE A 69 17.67 -5.10 -24.53
N GLY A 70 18.75 -5.16 -23.76
CA GLY A 70 20.04 -4.55 -24.09
C GLY A 70 21.17 -5.52 -23.79
N LEU A 71 22.34 -5.31 -24.41
CA LEU A 71 23.54 -6.11 -24.18
C LEU A 71 24.75 -5.22 -23.97
N ARG A 72 25.29 -5.23 -22.76
CA ARG A 72 26.60 -4.71 -22.40
C ARG A 72 27.58 -5.86 -22.23
N ILE A 73 28.79 -5.70 -22.71
CA ILE A 73 29.86 -6.69 -22.61
C ILE A 73 31.07 -6.02 -21.99
N TYR A 74 31.78 -6.75 -21.12
CA TYR A 74 33.07 -6.31 -20.60
C TYR A 74 34.16 -7.36 -20.87
N GLY A 75 35.41 -6.89 -20.95
CA GLY A 75 36.59 -7.74 -21.17
C GLY A 75 36.76 -8.26 -22.60
N HIS A 76 35.95 -7.83 -23.57
CA HIS A 76 36.03 -8.32 -24.96
C HIS A 76 36.90 -7.45 -25.88
N GLN A 77 37.26 -6.23 -25.46
CA GLN A 77 37.95 -5.26 -26.32
C GLN A 77 39.47 -5.44 -26.24
N SER A 78 40.02 -5.52 -25.04
CA SER A 78 41.46 -5.47 -24.77
C SER A 78 41.97 -6.79 -24.18
N PRO A 79 43.08 -7.38 -24.68
CA PRO A 79 43.66 -8.57 -24.06
C PRO A 79 44.30 -8.24 -22.71
N VAL A 80 44.15 -9.13 -21.73
CA VAL A 80 44.85 -9.04 -20.44
C VAL A 80 46.22 -9.74 -20.53
N THR A 81 47.26 -9.12 -19.97
CA THR A 81 48.60 -9.72 -19.84
C THR A 81 49.12 -9.54 -18.43
N SER A 82 50.26 -10.16 -18.09
CA SER A 82 50.88 -10.01 -16.76
C SER A 82 51.27 -8.57 -16.41
N THR A 83 51.39 -7.68 -17.40
CA THR A 83 51.80 -6.29 -17.23
C THR A 83 50.74 -5.28 -17.65
N TYR A 84 49.56 -5.74 -18.11
CA TYR A 84 48.52 -4.86 -18.63
C TYR A 84 47.12 -5.38 -18.29
N GLN A 85 46.31 -4.48 -17.73
CA GLN A 85 44.92 -4.71 -17.36
C GLN A 85 44.08 -3.48 -17.73
N ASP A 86 43.12 -3.65 -18.63
CA ASP A 86 42.21 -2.57 -19.05
C ASP A 86 40.94 -2.56 -18.18
N CYS A 87 40.97 -1.81 -17.09
CA CYS A 87 39.82 -1.68 -16.19
C CYS A 87 38.69 -0.79 -16.73
N ASN A 88 38.83 -0.27 -17.95
CA ASN A 88 37.79 0.50 -18.64
C ASN A 88 37.10 -0.30 -19.76
N ASP A 89 37.44 -1.58 -19.95
CA ASP A 89 36.88 -2.46 -20.98
C ASP A 89 35.44 -2.87 -20.63
N THR A 90 34.48 -1.97 -20.90
CA THR A 90 33.04 -2.22 -20.82
C THR A 90 32.29 -1.38 -21.84
N LYS A 91 31.43 -2.01 -22.64
CA LYS A 91 30.71 -1.34 -23.74
C LYS A 91 29.29 -1.87 -23.91
N LEU A 92 28.35 -0.94 -24.11
CA LEU A 92 27.01 -1.25 -24.58
C LEU A 92 27.11 -1.60 -26.08
N GLU A 93 27.05 -2.89 -26.40
CA GLU A 93 27.13 -3.38 -27.77
C GLU A 93 25.78 -3.37 -28.47
N VAL A 94 24.71 -3.62 -27.71
CA VAL A 94 23.34 -3.55 -28.22
C VAL A 94 22.51 -2.65 -27.29
N PRO A 95 22.16 -1.43 -27.71
CA PRO A 95 21.27 -0.57 -26.94
C PRO A 95 19.83 -1.11 -26.94
N PHE A 96 19.02 -0.65 -26.00
CA PHE A 96 17.59 -0.94 -25.99
C PHE A 96 16.92 -0.44 -27.27
N GLY A 97 16.09 -1.30 -27.86
CA GLY A 97 15.33 -0.97 -29.05
C GLY A 97 14.39 -2.10 -29.46
N PRO A 98 13.41 -1.82 -30.33
CA PRO A 98 12.52 -2.83 -30.86
C PRO A 98 13.29 -3.86 -31.70
N ASP A 99 12.90 -5.13 -31.61
CA ASP A 99 13.39 -6.22 -32.46
C ASP A 99 14.93 -6.43 -32.51
N ASN A 100 15.65 -5.98 -31.48
CA ASN A 100 17.12 -6.10 -31.41
C ASN A 100 17.62 -7.50 -30.99
N HIS A 101 16.73 -8.47 -30.82
CA HIS A 101 17.06 -9.86 -30.44
C HIS A 101 18.03 -10.54 -31.41
N ASP A 102 17.87 -10.32 -32.73
CA ASP A 102 18.78 -10.87 -33.73
C ASP A 102 20.18 -10.26 -33.67
N LEU A 103 20.26 -8.94 -33.47
CA LEU A 103 21.52 -8.21 -33.29
C LEU A 103 22.24 -8.66 -32.01
N ALA A 104 21.51 -8.81 -30.90
CA ALA A 104 22.04 -9.36 -29.66
C ALA A 104 22.62 -10.76 -29.87
N LYS A 105 21.86 -11.68 -30.48
CA LYS A 105 22.33 -13.05 -30.78
C LYS A 105 23.59 -13.06 -31.65
N ALA A 106 23.64 -12.23 -32.69
CA ALA A 106 24.82 -12.12 -33.56
C ALA A 106 26.05 -11.61 -32.80
N THR A 107 25.86 -10.59 -31.95
CA THR A 107 26.91 -10.01 -31.11
C THR A 107 27.46 -11.04 -30.12
N ILE A 108 26.58 -11.75 -29.42
CA ILE A 108 26.94 -12.81 -28.46
C ILE A 108 27.74 -13.91 -29.15
N LYS A 109 27.34 -14.37 -30.34
CA LYS A 109 28.06 -15.44 -31.03
C LYS A 109 29.53 -15.05 -31.34
N ASN A 110 29.75 -13.79 -31.70
CA ASN A 110 31.05 -13.28 -32.17
C ASN A 110 32.00 -12.81 -31.06
N VAL A 111 31.51 -12.61 -29.83
CA VAL A 111 32.36 -12.12 -28.72
C VAL A 111 33.52 -13.09 -28.42
N LYS A 112 34.67 -12.59 -28.00
CA LYS A 112 35.81 -13.42 -27.59
C LYS A 112 36.24 -13.03 -26.19
N ALA A 113 36.55 -14.03 -25.37
CA ALA A 113 37.05 -13.82 -24.02
C ALA A 113 38.52 -13.38 -24.06
N LYS A 114 38.84 -12.15 -23.62
CA LYS A 114 40.20 -11.57 -23.78
C LYS A 114 40.75 -10.87 -22.54
N GLY A 115 39.92 -10.09 -21.86
CA GLY A 115 40.33 -8.99 -21.01
C GLY A 115 40.15 -9.24 -19.53
N THR A 116 40.01 -8.15 -18.77
CA THR A 116 39.82 -8.20 -17.32
C THR A 116 38.35 -8.17 -16.93
N THR A 117 38.07 -8.18 -15.61
CA THR A 117 36.71 -8.32 -15.03
C THR A 117 36.29 -7.03 -14.28
N PRO A 118 35.90 -5.94 -14.99
CA PRO A 118 35.43 -4.68 -14.38
C PRO A 118 33.90 -4.69 -14.15
N ILE A 119 33.41 -5.54 -13.24
CA ILE A 119 31.98 -5.69 -12.92
C ILE A 119 31.41 -4.39 -12.36
N ALA A 120 32.09 -3.79 -11.39
CA ALA A 120 31.68 -2.56 -10.73
C ALA A 120 31.51 -1.41 -11.73
N LEU A 121 32.48 -1.20 -12.62
CA LEU A 121 32.38 -0.18 -13.67
C LEU A 121 31.25 -0.50 -14.65
N SER A 122 31.05 -1.78 -15.00
CA SER A 122 29.96 -2.19 -15.89
C SER A 122 28.57 -1.95 -15.29
N LEU A 123 28.40 -2.21 -14.00
CA LEU A 123 27.17 -1.90 -13.26
C LEU A 123 26.95 -0.39 -13.14
N GLU A 124 28.02 0.39 -12.93
CA GLU A 124 27.95 1.84 -12.88
C GLU A 124 27.51 2.42 -14.22
N ALA A 125 28.11 1.96 -15.33
CA ALA A 125 27.77 2.36 -16.68
C ALA A 125 26.35 1.93 -17.07
N ALA A 126 25.91 0.75 -16.63
CA ALA A 126 24.57 0.22 -16.86
C ALA A 126 23.46 1.15 -16.37
N ALA A 127 23.70 1.94 -15.32
CA ALA A 127 22.73 2.92 -14.84
C ALA A 127 22.35 3.95 -15.91
N GLY A 128 23.27 4.29 -16.80
CA GLY A 128 23.07 5.24 -17.91
C GLY A 128 22.54 4.61 -19.19
N ASP A 129 22.55 3.27 -19.29
CA ASP A 129 22.07 2.56 -20.48
C ASP A 129 20.54 2.51 -20.54
N PHE A 130 19.85 2.63 -19.40
CA PHE A 130 18.38 2.64 -19.34
C PHE A 130 17.80 3.99 -19.81
N PRO A 131 16.92 4.02 -20.83
CA PRO A 131 16.39 5.28 -21.39
C PRO A 131 15.54 6.11 -20.43
N ASN A 132 14.78 5.46 -19.55
CA ASN A 132 13.93 6.12 -18.57
C ASN A 132 13.76 5.27 -17.29
N LYS A 133 13.26 5.92 -16.22
CA LYS A 133 13.05 5.31 -14.89
C LYS A 133 11.65 4.73 -14.69
N ASP A 134 10.71 5.02 -15.57
CA ASP A 134 9.29 4.66 -15.41
C ASP A 134 9.00 3.20 -15.83
N SER A 135 10.01 2.51 -16.35
CA SER A 135 9.95 1.10 -16.77
C SER A 135 10.54 0.19 -15.68
N ARG A 136 10.11 -1.08 -15.62
CA ARG A 136 10.76 -2.07 -14.77
C ARG A 136 12.14 -2.37 -15.37
N ASN A 137 13.20 -1.90 -14.73
CA ASN A 137 14.57 -2.03 -15.22
C ASN A 137 15.30 -3.14 -14.44
N VAL A 138 15.74 -4.18 -15.15
CA VAL A 138 16.43 -5.33 -14.59
C VAL A 138 17.78 -5.50 -15.28
N ILE A 139 18.82 -5.76 -14.49
CA ILE A 139 20.15 -6.14 -14.96
C ILE A 139 20.34 -7.63 -14.66
N ILE A 140 20.66 -8.41 -15.69
CA ILE A 140 21.10 -9.81 -15.54
C ILE A 140 22.61 -9.83 -15.79
N LEU A 141 23.38 -10.02 -14.72
CA LEU A 141 24.84 -10.08 -14.78
C LEU A 141 25.27 -11.54 -14.95
N ILE A 142 25.96 -11.87 -16.04
CA ILE A 142 26.49 -13.21 -16.30
C ILE A 142 28.00 -13.15 -16.17
N THR A 143 28.57 -13.89 -15.20
CA THR A 143 30.01 -13.86 -14.89
C THR A 143 30.53 -15.20 -14.38
N ASP A 144 31.83 -15.46 -14.48
CA ASP A 144 32.47 -16.62 -13.82
C ASP A 144 33.39 -16.23 -12.65
N GLY A 145 33.49 -14.95 -12.31
CA GLY A 145 34.54 -14.45 -11.45
C GLY A 145 34.17 -13.25 -10.60
N VAL A 146 35.11 -12.89 -9.72
CA VAL A 146 35.03 -11.70 -8.85
C VAL A 146 35.64 -10.49 -9.54
N GLU A 147 35.27 -9.31 -9.05
CA GLU A 147 35.83 -8.03 -9.49
C GLU A 147 37.36 -8.02 -9.47
N ALA A 148 37.99 -7.64 -10.58
CA ALA A 148 39.45 -7.61 -10.72
C ALA A 148 40.05 -6.19 -10.70
N CYS A 149 39.22 -5.14 -10.69
CA CYS A 149 39.65 -3.74 -10.87
C CYS A 149 39.55 -2.88 -9.60
N GLY A 150 39.35 -3.50 -8.43
CA GLY A 150 39.48 -2.84 -7.12
C GLY A 150 38.34 -1.91 -6.71
N LYS A 151 37.28 -1.79 -7.53
CA LYS A 151 36.04 -1.11 -7.14
C LYS A 151 35.13 -2.07 -6.35
N ASP A 152 34.11 -1.51 -5.70
CA ASP A 152 33.16 -2.28 -4.87
C ASP A 152 31.82 -2.46 -5.62
N PRO A 153 31.53 -3.64 -6.19
CA PRO A 153 30.29 -3.87 -6.92
C PRO A 153 29.06 -3.87 -5.99
N CYS A 154 29.21 -4.17 -4.70
CA CYS A 154 28.11 -4.14 -3.72
C CYS A 154 27.54 -2.73 -3.59
N LYS A 155 28.41 -1.74 -3.43
CA LYS A 155 28.01 -0.33 -3.27
C LYS A 155 27.23 0.17 -4.49
N ILE A 156 27.67 -0.21 -5.68
CA ILE A 156 27.05 0.20 -6.93
C ILE A 156 25.69 -0.50 -7.12
N ALA A 157 25.61 -1.80 -6.81
CA ALA A 157 24.34 -2.54 -6.84
C ALA A 157 23.31 -1.96 -5.85
N MET A 158 23.71 -1.57 -4.65
CA MET A 158 22.83 -0.86 -3.71
C MET A 158 22.34 0.48 -4.28
N ALA A 159 23.23 1.25 -4.90
CA ALA A 159 22.86 2.52 -5.54
C ALA A 159 21.90 2.32 -6.73
N LEU A 160 22.07 1.25 -7.50
CA LEU A 160 21.16 0.87 -8.59
C LEU A 160 19.76 0.50 -8.06
N ARG A 161 19.70 -0.33 -7.00
CA ARG A 161 18.42 -0.70 -6.36
C ARG A 161 17.68 0.51 -5.80
N ALA A 162 18.39 1.46 -5.19
CA ALA A 162 17.81 2.72 -4.73
C ALA A 162 17.21 3.55 -5.88
N LYS A 163 17.71 3.39 -7.11
CA LYS A 163 17.16 3.98 -8.33
C LYS A 163 16.07 3.12 -9.00
N GLY A 164 15.66 2.00 -8.39
CA GLY A 164 14.66 1.09 -8.94
C GLY A 164 15.19 0.13 -10.00
N ILE A 165 16.50 -0.05 -10.10
CA ILE A 165 17.15 -1.00 -11.03
C ILE A 165 17.58 -2.24 -10.24
N ASN A 166 16.98 -3.38 -10.55
CA ASN A 166 17.26 -4.64 -9.86
C ASN A 166 18.40 -5.38 -10.56
N VAL A 167 19.40 -5.85 -9.80
CA VAL A 167 20.53 -6.63 -10.33
C VAL A 167 20.38 -8.09 -9.89
N LYS A 168 20.45 -9.01 -10.86
CA LYS A 168 20.38 -10.46 -10.67
C LYS A 168 21.68 -11.10 -11.19
N PRO A 169 22.60 -11.50 -10.29
CA PRO A 169 23.84 -12.18 -10.65
C PRO A 169 23.61 -13.65 -11.03
N PHE A 170 24.17 -14.05 -12.16
CA PHE A 170 24.26 -15.42 -12.66
C PHE A 170 25.73 -15.80 -12.73
N VAL A 171 26.16 -16.70 -11.86
CA VAL A 171 27.56 -17.05 -11.74
C VAL A 171 27.80 -18.46 -12.30
N ILE A 172 28.74 -18.57 -13.23
CA ILE A 172 29.02 -19.81 -13.96
C ILE A 172 30.20 -20.54 -13.31
N GLY A 173 29.95 -21.74 -12.78
CA GLY A 173 30.99 -22.66 -12.36
C GLY A 173 31.69 -22.31 -11.04
N LEU A 174 30.95 -21.75 -10.07
CA LEU A 174 31.47 -21.47 -8.72
C LEU A 174 31.86 -22.74 -7.95
N GLY A 175 31.24 -23.88 -8.25
CA GLY A 175 31.49 -25.10 -7.48
C GLY A 175 31.05 -24.95 -6.01
N ILE A 176 31.70 -25.68 -5.10
CA ILE A 176 31.31 -25.81 -3.69
C ILE A 176 32.03 -24.78 -2.79
N ASP A 177 32.73 -23.79 -3.35
CA ASP A 177 33.51 -22.84 -2.56
C ASP A 177 32.63 -21.73 -1.97
N LEU A 178 32.21 -21.93 -0.72
CA LEU A 178 31.39 -21.01 0.08
C LEU A 178 32.04 -19.62 0.25
N ALA A 179 33.35 -19.47 0.07
CA ALA A 179 34.02 -18.17 0.19
C ALA A 179 33.59 -17.19 -0.91
N TYR A 180 33.20 -17.69 -2.09
CA TYR A 180 32.77 -16.86 -3.22
C TYR A 180 31.35 -16.32 -3.07
N ILE A 181 30.49 -16.99 -2.29
CA ILE A 181 29.08 -16.62 -2.06
C ILE A 181 28.96 -15.19 -1.53
N HIS A 182 29.80 -14.85 -0.54
CA HIS A 182 29.77 -13.55 0.12
C HIS A 182 30.09 -12.36 -0.80
N HIS A 183 30.77 -12.58 -1.92
CA HIS A 183 31.07 -11.53 -2.89
C HIS A 183 29.85 -11.11 -3.72
N PHE A 184 28.82 -11.95 -3.82
CA PHE A 184 27.65 -11.71 -4.65
C PHE A 184 26.36 -11.42 -3.85
N ASP A 185 26.27 -11.86 -2.59
CA ASP A 185 25.11 -11.65 -1.71
C ASP A 185 24.63 -10.19 -1.68
N CYS A 186 25.58 -9.26 -1.66
CA CYS A 186 25.30 -7.83 -1.62
C CYS A 186 24.74 -7.29 -2.96
N ILE A 187 25.08 -7.92 -4.09
CA ILE A 187 24.73 -7.50 -5.45
C ILE A 187 23.30 -7.93 -5.80
N GLY A 188 22.89 -9.13 -5.36
CA GLY A 188 21.61 -9.75 -5.68
C GLY A 188 21.47 -11.14 -5.07
N GLU A 189 20.25 -11.67 -5.10
CA GLU A 189 20.07 -13.11 -5.03
C GLU A 189 20.80 -13.71 -6.25
N PHE A 190 21.90 -14.42 -6.00
CA PHE A 190 22.70 -15.02 -7.05
C PHE A 190 22.26 -16.45 -7.30
N HIS A 191 22.45 -16.89 -8.53
CA HIS A 191 22.19 -18.26 -8.92
C HIS A 191 23.50 -18.93 -9.32
N ASP A 192 23.97 -19.87 -8.50
CA ASP A 192 25.05 -20.79 -8.89
C ASP A 192 24.49 -21.83 -9.85
N VAL A 193 25.21 -22.05 -10.93
CA VAL A 193 24.79 -22.95 -11.98
C VAL A 193 25.82 -24.05 -12.18
N GLN A 194 25.42 -25.27 -11.84
CA GLN A 194 26.29 -26.43 -11.85
C GLN A 194 26.27 -27.21 -13.17
N ASN A 195 25.25 -26.99 -14.00
CA ASN A 195 25.15 -27.59 -15.33
C ASN A 195 24.29 -26.77 -16.31
N GLU A 196 24.41 -27.07 -17.60
CA GLU A 196 23.69 -26.35 -18.67
C GLU A 196 22.16 -26.35 -18.51
N ILE A 197 21.57 -27.47 -18.06
CA ILE A 197 20.12 -27.60 -17.88
C ILE A 197 19.64 -26.70 -16.74
N SER A 198 20.35 -26.71 -15.61
CA SER A 198 20.08 -25.82 -14.48
C SER A 198 20.22 -24.35 -14.88
N PHE A 199 21.19 -24.00 -15.74
CA PHE A 199 21.33 -22.64 -16.24
C PHE A 199 20.07 -22.19 -16.98
N LYS A 200 19.63 -23.01 -17.93
CA LYS A 200 18.48 -22.69 -18.78
C LYS A 200 17.22 -22.52 -17.93
N ASN A 201 16.99 -23.40 -16.96
CA ASN A 201 15.82 -23.34 -16.09
C ASN A 201 15.85 -22.10 -15.19
N VAL A 202 16.99 -21.81 -14.56
CA VAL A 202 17.09 -20.66 -13.65
C VAL A 202 17.06 -19.34 -14.39
N LEU A 203 17.71 -19.25 -15.57
CA LEU A 203 17.65 -18.05 -16.39
C LEU A 203 16.24 -17.79 -16.92
N ASN A 204 15.51 -18.83 -17.35
CA ASN A 204 14.11 -18.70 -17.72
C ASN A 204 13.25 -18.24 -16.54
N LEU A 205 13.47 -18.78 -15.33
CA LEU A 205 12.74 -18.37 -14.14
C LEU A 205 12.98 -16.91 -13.77
N VAL A 206 14.23 -16.42 -13.83
CA VAL A 206 14.54 -15.01 -13.56
C VAL A 206 13.99 -14.09 -14.64
N ILE A 207 13.98 -14.55 -15.88
CA ILE A 207 13.31 -13.86 -16.99
C ILE A 207 11.80 -13.78 -16.72
N GLU A 208 11.17 -14.88 -16.32
CA GLU A 208 9.74 -14.90 -15.98
C GLU A 208 9.45 -14.00 -14.78
N GLU A 209 10.30 -13.99 -13.75
CA GLU A 209 10.20 -13.06 -12.61
C GLU A 209 10.34 -11.60 -13.06
N ALA A 210 11.28 -11.32 -13.96
CA ALA A 210 11.52 -9.97 -14.48
C ALA A 210 10.37 -9.47 -15.34
N VAL A 211 9.75 -10.34 -16.15
CA VAL A 211 8.77 -9.97 -17.18
C VAL A 211 7.32 -10.14 -16.72
N ASN A 212 7.04 -11.13 -15.88
CA ASN A 212 5.68 -11.44 -15.47
C ASN A 212 5.39 -10.84 -14.11
N ASN A 213 4.31 -10.08 -14.04
CA ASN A 213 3.64 -9.86 -12.76
C ASN A 213 3.05 -11.18 -12.28
N THR A 214 2.94 -11.31 -10.97
CA THR A 214 2.25 -12.44 -10.38
C THR A 214 0.79 -12.10 -10.10
N THR A 215 -0.05 -13.11 -9.95
CA THR A 215 -1.43 -12.91 -9.50
C THR A 215 -1.51 -13.01 -7.99
N VAL A 216 -2.37 -12.20 -7.38
CA VAL A 216 -2.50 -12.09 -5.93
C VAL A 216 -3.97 -11.94 -5.56
N GLU A 217 -4.43 -12.69 -4.57
CA GLU A 217 -5.64 -12.37 -3.81
C GLU A 217 -5.24 -11.79 -2.45
N ILE A 218 -5.90 -10.71 -2.04
CA ILE A 218 -5.76 -10.17 -0.69
C ILE A 218 -6.91 -10.74 0.12
N ASP A 219 -6.62 -11.69 1.00
CA ASP A 219 -7.64 -12.39 1.78
C ASP A 219 -7.85 -11.64 3.10
N LEU A 220 -8.89 -10.80 3.17
CA LEU A 220 -9.31 -10.20 4.43
C LEU A 220 -10.16 -11.20 5.22
N LEU A 221 -9.58 -11.68 6.32
CA LEU A 221 -10.10 -12.81 7.08
C LEU A 221 -11.04 -12.38 8.20
N ASP A 222 -12.17 -13.09 8.31
CA ASP A 222 -13.10 -13.00 9.44
C ASP A 222 -12.59 -13.80 10.67
N THR A 223 -13.37 -13.81 11.76
CA THR A 223 -13.04 -14.57 12.98
C THR A 223 -12.97 -16.09 12.76
N GLN A 224 -13.54 -16.63 11.68
CA GLN A 224 -13.45 -18.04 11.27
C GLN A 224 -12.34 -18.30 10.24
N LYS A 225 -11.47 -17.30 9.99
CA LYS A 225 -10.38 -17.34 9.01
C LYS A 225 -10.85 -17.54 7.56
N GLN A 226 -12.07 -17.09 7.25
CA GLN A 226 -12.61 -17.10 5.88
C GLN A 226 -12.43 -15.72 5.23
N PRO A 227 -12.10 -15.65 3.92
CA PRO A 227 -11.85 -14.39 3.20
C PRO A 227 -13.15 -13.67 2.82
N LYS A 228 -13.93 -13.28 3.84
CA LYS A 228 -15.28 -12.70 3.67
C LYS A 228 -15.35 -11.20 3.93
N GLU A 229 -14.27 -10.62 4.43
CA GLU A 229 -14.23 -9.19 4.73
C GLU A 229 -13.90 -8.40 3.47
N THR A 230 -14.55 -7.25 3.29
CA THR A 230 -14.48 -6.47 2.06
C THR A 230 -14.97 -5.04 2.27
N GLU A 231 -15.02 -4.25 1.19
CA GLU A 231 -15.49 -2.85 1.13
C GLU A 231 -14.59 -1.87 1.89
N VAL A 232 -13.29 -2.10 1.78
CA VAL A 232 -12.28 -1.27 2.44
C VAL A 232 -11.14 -0.97 1.48
N THR A 233 -10.56 0.23 1.60
CA THR A 233 -9.39 0.59 0.82
C THR A 233 -8.16 -0.12 1.36
N VAL A 234 -7.35 -0.69 0.47
CA VAL A 234 -6.07 -1.33 0.78
C VAL A 234 -4.95 -0.57 0.05
N PHE A 235 -3.94 -0.14 0.80
CA PHE A 235 -2.72 0.43 0.27
C PHE A 235 -1.58 -0.58 0.35
N CYS A 236 -0.82 -0.75 -0.73
CA CYS A 236 0.38 -1.58 -0.75
C CYS A 236 1.59 -0.68 -1.02
N TYR A 237 2.42 -0.49 -0.01
CA TYR A 237 3.68 0.27 -0.10
C TYR A 237 4.84 -0.68 -0.35
N ARG A 238 5.92 -0.21 -0.96
CA ARG A 238 7.20 -0.93 -0.93
C ARG A 238 7.66 -1.07 0.52
N ALA A 239 7.91 -2.30 0.96
CA ALA A 239 8.22 -2.63 2.34
C ALA A 239 9.32 -1.72 2.93
N GLY A 240 9.07 -1.18 4.11
CA GLY A 240 9.98 -0.29 4.83
C GLY A 240 10.08 1.14 4.30
N THR A 241 9.24 1.54 3.34
CA THR A 241 9.27 2.90 2.75
C THR A 241 7.86 3.49 2.61
N GLN A 242 7.77 4.76 2.21
CA GLN A 242 6.49 5.45 1.92
C GLN A 242 6.12 5.43 0.43
N ASP A 243 6.84 4.63 -0.38
CA ASP A 243 6.64 4.48 -1.83
C ASP A 243 5.39 3.63 -2.10
N LEU A 244 4.24 4.28 -2.29
CA LEU A 244 2.95 3.63 -2.59
C LEU A 244 3.00 3.00 -3.99
N LYS A 245 2.75 1.69 -4.07
CA LYS A 245 2.74 0.94 -5.34
C LYS A 245 1.35 0.66 -5.85
N TYR A 246 0.44 0.28 -4.95
CA TYR A 246 -0.92 -0.06 -5.34
C TYR A 246 -1.94 0.48 -4.36
N THR A 247 -3.08 0.87 -4.91
CA THR A 247 -4.28 1.23 -4.17
C THR A 247 -5.42 0.41 -4.72
N PHE A 248 -6.07 -0.35 -3.86
CA PHE A 248 -7.23 -1.17 -4.21
C PHE A 248 -8.41 -0.80 -3.33
N PHE A 249 -9.62 -0.81 -3.89
CA PHE A 249 -10.82 -0.91 -3.07
C PHE A 249 -11.20 -2.39 -3.05
N HIS A 250 -11.09 -3.03 -1.88
CA HIS A 250 -11.25 -4.47 -1.77
C HIS A 250 -12.71 -4.88 -2.04
N THR A 251 -12.89 -5.86 -2.91
CA THR A 251 -14.17 -6.39 -3.36
C THR A 251 -14.17 -7.92 -3.34
N ILE A 252 -15.37 -8.51 -3.20
CA ILE A 252 -15.62 -9.94 -3.33
C ILE A 252 -16.50 -10.16 -4.55
N ASN A 253 -16.11 -11.09 -5.42
CA ASN A 253 -16.83 -11.39 -6.64
C ASN A 253 -18.09 -12.24 -6.39
N ARG A 254 -18.88 -12.47 -7.45
CA ARG A 254 -20.15 -13.22 -7.38
C ARG A 254 -20.04 -14.68 -6.88
N HIS A 255 -18.84 -15.25 -6.85
CA HIS A 255 -18.59 -16.60 -6.34
C HIS A 255 -18.12 -16.60 -4.87
N GLY A 256 -18.02 -15.43 -4.24
CA GLY A 256 -17.63 -15.30 -2.83
C GLY A 256 -16.11 -15.23 -2.59
N ASN A 257 -15.31 -15.02 -3.64
CA ASN A 257 -13.85 -14.91 -3.53
C ASN A 257 -13.38 -13.45 -3.68
N PRO A 258 -12.28 -13.05 -3.02
CA PRO A 258 -11.58 -11.80 -3.34
C PRO A 258 -11.20 -11.72 -4.82
N ASP A 259 -10.96 -10.50 -5.30
CA ASP A 259 -10.52 -10.30 -6.68
C ASP A 259 -9.07 -10.73 -6.88
N THR A 260 -8.81 -11.36 -8.03
CA THR A 260 -7.45 -11.68 -8.49
C THR A 260 -6.77 -10.43 -9.05
N LEU A 261 -5.81 -9.91 -8.30
CA LEU A 261 -5.01 -8.73 -8.62
C LEU A 261 -3.70 -9.13 -9.29
N THR A 262 -3.03 -8.16 -9.92
CA THR A 262 -1.72 -8.35 -10.54
C THR A 262 -0.69 -7.46 -9.84
N MET A 263 0.37 -8.05 -9.28
CA MET A 263 1.39 -7.32 -8.50
C MET A 263 2.81 -7.74 -8.90
N ASP A 264 3.78 -6.85 -8.66
CA ASP A 264 5.21 -7.11 -8.91
C ASP A 264 5.77 -8.05 -7.84
N PRO A 265 6.21 -9.28 -8.18
CA PRO A 265 6.72 -10.21 -7.19
C PRO A 265 8.15 -9.93 -6.72
N VAL A 266 8.89 -9.07 -7.42
CA VAL A 266 10.27 -8.69 -7.08
C VAL A 266 10.31 -7.79 -5.85
N LEU A 267 9.23 -7.03 -5.61
CA LEU A 267 9.09 -6.17 -4.46
C LEU A 267 8.48 -6.91 -3.27
N LYS A 268 8.87 -6.50 -2.07
CA LYS A 268 8.13 -6.80 -0.84
C LYS A 268 7.20 -5.65 -0.50
N TYR A 269 6.10 -5.95 0.19
CA TYR A 269 5.04 -4.97 0.48
C TYR A 269 4.71 -4.84 1.95
N ASP A 270 4.47 -3.61 2.39
CA ASP A 270 3.69 -3.32 3.60
C ASP A 270 2.25 -3.03 3.16
N VAL A 271 1.33 -3.90 3.58
CA VAL A 271 -0.08 -3.86 3.17
C VAL A 271 -0.91 -3.27 4.30
N PHE A 272 -1.55 -2.14 4.03
CA PHE A 272 -2.34 -1.37 4.99
C PHE A 272 -3.82 -1.42 4.59
N VAL A 273 -4.65 -1.96 5.47
CA VAL A 273 -6.10 -2.10 5.30
C VAL A 273 -6.78 -1.01 6.13
N ASN A 274 -7.52 -0.11 5.48
CA ASN A 274 -8.13 1.08 6.10
C ASN A 274 -9.43 0.76 6.87
N THR A 275 -9.41 -0.27 7.71
CA THR A 275 -10.49 -0.56 8.67
C THR A 275 -10.46 0.44 9.84
N ILE A 276 -11.43 0.34 10.77
CA ILE A 276 -11.44 1.14 11.99
C ILE A 276 -11.34 0.23 13.23
N PRO A 277 -10.22 0.22 13.98
CA PRO A 277 -8.91 0.77 13.63
C PRO A 277 -8.26 0.09 12.40
N PRO A 278 -7.26 0.72 11.77
CA PRO A 278 -6.57 0.14 10.61
C PRO A 278 -5.73 -1.08 11.00
N VAL A 279 -5.60 -2.01 10.06
CA VAL A 279 -4.79 -3.23 10.19
C VAL A 279 -3.65 -3.20 9.17
N GLU A 280 -2.48 -3.67 9.57
CA GLU A 280 -1.29 -3.70 8.72
C GLU A 280 -0.63 -5.08 8.73
N LYS A 281 -0.14 -5.50 7.56
CA LYS A 281 0.76 -6.65 7.43
C LYS A 281 2.04 -6.23 6.71
N LYS A 282 3.16 -6.32 7.42
CA LYS A 282 4.48 -5.86 6.93
C LYS A 282 5.25 -6.94 6.18
N ASN A 283 6.14 -6.50 5.31
CA ASN A 283 7.18 -7.32 4.67
C ASN A 283 6.64 -8.55 3.91
N VAL A 284 5.49 -8.39 3.24
CA VAL A 284 4.85 -9.42 2.42
C VAL A 284 5.69 -9.66 1.16
N ALA A 285 6.22 -10.87 1.02
CA ALA A 285 6.89 -11.33 -0.20
C ALA A 285 5.91 -12.12 -1.06
N LEU A 286 6.02 -11.98 -2.38
CA LEU A 286 5.23 -12.73 -3.35
C LEU A 286 6.13 -13.69 -4.10
N SER A 287 5.60 -14.85 -4.45
CA SER A 287 6.28 -15.83 -5.28
C SER A 287 5.96 -15.57 -6.77
N PRO A 288 6.97 -15.41 -7.64
CA PRO A 288 6.77 -15.23 -9.07
C PRO A 288 6.05 -16.41 -9.73
N GLY A 289 5.26 -16.15 -10.77
CA GLY A 289 4.69 -17.20 -11.63
C GLY A 289 3.61 -18.09 -11.00
N ILE A 290 3.26 -17.91 -9.73
CA ILE A 290 2.20 -18.66 -9.04
C ILE A 290 1.13 -17.73 -8.49
N HIS A 291 -0.09 -18.23 -8.30
CA HIS A 291 -1.13 -17.45 -7.63
C HIS A 291 -0.82 -17.30 -6.13
N ASN A 292 -0.75 -16.05 -5.65
CA ASN A 292 -0.39 -15.71 -4.27
C ASN A 292 -1.61 -15.33 -3.44
N HIS A 293 -1.53 -15.54 -2.13
CA HIS A 293 -2.56 -15.10 -1.17
C HIS A 293 -1.92 -14.26 -0.06
N ILE A 294 -2.39 -13.01 0.09
CA ILE A 294 -2.01 -12.13 1.20
C ILE A 294 -3.11 -12.19 2.25
N LYS A 295 -2.94 -13.06 3.25
CA LYS A 295 -3.90 -13.24 4.35
C LYS A 295 -3.73 -12.20 5.45
N ILE A 296 -4.78 -11.43 5.76
CA ILE A 296 -4.80 -10.38 6.79
C ILE A 296 -6.04 -10.55 7.65
N ASP A 297 -5.87 -10.64 8.97
CA ASP A 297 -7.01 -10.69 9.90
C ASP A 297 -7.68 -9.33 10.00
N ALA A 298 -8.91 -9.23 9.51
CA ALA A 298 -9.70 -7.99 9.54
C ALA A 298 -11.17 -8.26 9.91
N PRO A 299 -11.46 -9.03 10.98
CA PRO A 299 -12.83 -9.34 11.37
C PRO A 299 -13.57 -8.07 11.73
N GLN A 300 -14.77 -7.88 11.20
CA GLN A 300 -15.53 -6.65 11.42
C GLN A 300 -16.98 -6.90 11.84
N GLY A 301 -17.53 -5.90 12.53
CA GLY A 301 -18.95 -5.76 12.83
C GLY A 301 -19.37 -4.30 12.70
N TYR A 302 -20.60 -4.00 13.08
CA TYR A 302 -21.19 -2.68 12.89
C TYR A 302 -21.62 -2.05 14.21
N ILE A 303 -21.44 -0.74 14.33
CA ILE A 303 -22.12 0.08 15.34
C ILE A 303 -23.13 0.96 14.59
N GLN A 304 -24.40 0.84 14.97
CA GLN A 304 -25.45 1.72 14.49
C GLN A 304 -25.90 2.63 15.62
N LEU A 305 -25.70 3.93 15.43
CA LEU A 305 -26.16 4.94 16.38
C LEU A 305 -27.57 5.39 16.02
N HIS A 306 -28.49 5.31 16.97
CA HIS A 306 -29.89 5.69 16.76
C HIS A 306 -30.42 6.51 17.94
N ALA A 307 -31.44 7.34 17.69
CA ALA A 307 -32.15 8.05 18.74
C ALA A 307 -33.65 7.76 18.63
N ILE A 308 -34.25 7.38 19.76
CA ILE A 308 -35.66 7.01 19.87
C ILE A 308 -36.52 8.29 19.81
N GLY A 309 -37.44 8.30 18.85
CA GLY A 309 -38.37 9.41 18.58
C GLY A 309 -38.16 10.00 17.18
N GLU A 310 -38.71 11.19 16.94
CA GLU A 310 -38.43 11.90 15.70
C GLU A 310 -36.94 12.24 15.58
N LYS A 311 -36.41 12.12 14.35
CA LYS A 311 -35.03 12.50 14.04
C LYS A 311 -34.86 14.00 14.37
N PRO A 312 -33.97 14.37 15.30
CA PRO A 312 -33.74 15.76 15.63
C PRO A 312 -33.21 16.52 14.40
N ASN A 313 -33.65 17.77 14.25
CA ASN A 313 -33.15 18.68 13.20
C ASN A 313 -31.76 19.27 13.54
N PHE A 314 -30.91 18.48 14.17
CA PHE A 314 -29.52 18.82 14.48
C PHE A 314 -28.68 17.53 14.55
N SER A 315 -27.39 17.65 14.28
CA SER A 315 -26.47 16.52 14.31
C SER A 315 -26.10 16.16 15.76
N ILE A 316 -26.30 14.90 16.12
CA ILE A 316 -25.71 14.28 17.31
C ILE A 316 -24.54 13.44 16.83
N LYS A 317 -23.41 13.49 17.53
CA LYS A 317 -22.20 12.73 17.20
C LYS A 317 -21.75 11.92 18.41
N ALA A 318 -21.06 10.82 18.18
CA ALA A 318 -20.36 10.06 19.21
C ALA A 318 -18.88 9.94 18.85
N ILE A 319 -18.03 10.16 19.83
CA ILE A 319 -16.61 9.79 19.74
C ILE A 319 -16.52 8.31 20.07
N VAL A 320 -15.91 7.53 19.17
CA VAL A 320 -15.66 6.09 19.37
C VAL A 320 -14.18 5.90 19.63
N ARG A 321 -13.84 5.22 20.73
CA ARG A 321 -12.48 4.87 21.12
C ARG A 321 -12.40 3.38 21.35
N GLN A 322 -11.24 2.77 21.11
CA GLN A 322 -11.03 1.41 21.58
C GLN A 322 -10.98 1.42 23.12
N LYS A 323 -11.48 0.36 23.74
CA LYS A 323 -11.52 0.24 25.20
C LYS A 323 -10.18 0.62 25.85
N ASP A 324 -10.27 1.42 26.91
CA ASP A 324 -9.13 1.89 27.72
C ASP A 324 -8.10 2.74 26.94
N LYS A 325 -8.44 3.21 25.71
CA LYS A 325 -7.58 4.10 24.92
C LYS A 325 -8.20 5.49 24.78
N MET A 326 -7.35 6.51 24.92
CA MET A 326 -7.76 7.91 24.74
C MET A 326 -7.79 8.36 23.28
N GLN A 327 -7.21 7.58 22.37
CA GLN A 327 -7.20 7.92 20.95
C GLN A 327 -8.60 7.78 20.35
N THR A 328 -9.12 8.89 19.83
CA THR A 328 -10.33 8.88 19.00
C THR A 328 -10.06 8.10 17.72
N LEU A 329 -10.84 7.04 17.51
CA LEU A 329 -10.82 6.27 16.26
C LEU A 329 -11.76 6.88 15.22
N ASN A 330 -12.96 7.27 15.66
CA ASN A 330 -13.97 7.84 14.78
C ASN A 330 -14.85 8.86 15.54
N VAL A 331 -15.43 9.80 14.79
CA VAL A 331 -16.52 10.67 15.25
C VAL A 331 -17.74 10.35 14.41
N GLN A 332 -18.53 9.38 14.85
CA GLN A 332 -19.69 8.86 14.13
C GLN A 332 -20.91 9.75 14.33
N GLU A 333 -21.65 10.02 13.25
CA GLU A 333 -22.92 10.74 13.34
C GLU A 333 -24.07 9.80 13.72
N PHE A 334 -25.06 10.30 14.44
CA PHE A 334 -26.28 9.55 14.70
C PHE A 334 -27.06 9.29 13.41
N PHE A 335 -27.81 8.19 13.41
CA PHE A 335 -28.53 7.65 12.24
C PHE A 335 -27.63 7.13 11.13
N THR A 336 -26.34 6.90 11.40
CA THR A 336 -25.44 6.18 10.50
C THR A 336 -25.03 4.83 11.10
N MET A 337 -24.65 3.91 10.21
CA MET A 337 -24.03 2.64 10.54
C MET A 337 -22.59 2.71 10.07
N GLU A 338 -21.65 2.32 10.94
CA GLU A 338 -20.23 2.30 10.62
C GLU A 338 -19.63 0.94 10.96
N LYS A 339 -18.62 0.54 10.17
CA LYS A 339 -17.95 -0.75 10.27
C LYS A 339 -16.67 -0.61 11.10
N TYR A 340 -16.49 -1.48 12.10
CA TYR A 340 -15.35 -1.49 13.00
C TYR A 340 -14.76 -2.89 13.10
N ILE A 341 -13.46 -3.01 13.38
CA ILE A 341 -12.83 -4.28 13.72
C ILE A 341 -13.50 -4.85 14.99
N THR A 342 -13.70 -6.16 15.05
CA THR A 342 -14.28 -6.78 16.24
C THR A 342 -13.46 -6.47 17.50
N GLY A 343 -14.14 -6.15 18.59
CA GLY A 343 -13.47 -5.73 19.82
C GLY A 343 -14.42 -5.01 20.77
N THR A 344 -13.84 -4.33 21.76
CA THR A 344 -14.57 -3.55 22.75
C THR A 344 -14.20 -2.08 22.64
N TYR A 345 -15.20 -1.22 22.73
CA TYR A 345 -15.12 0.21 22.47
C TYR A 345 -15.81 1.01 23.57
N ASP A 346 -15.31 2.21 23.79
CA ASP A 346 -15.91 3.20 24.68
C ASP A 346 -16.45 4.36 23.83
N LEU A 347 -17.70 4.74 24.07
CA LEU A 347 -18.42 5.76 23.33
C LEU A 347 -18.70 6.98 24.20
N GLU A 348 -18.32 8.16 23.72
CA GLU A 348 -18.72 9.45 24.28
C GLU A 348 -19.71 10.14 23.33
N ILE A 349 -20.99 10.10 23.69
CA ILE A 349 -22.06 10.69 22.91
C ILE A 349 -22.15 12.18 23.26
N LEU A 350 -22.04 13.03 22.24
CA LEU A 350 -21.89 14.47 22.36
C LEU A 350 -23.22 15.22 22.60
N THR A 351 -24.07 14.67 23.46
CA THR A 351 -25.29 15.31 23.97
C THR A 351 -25.01 16.23 25.16
N LEU A 352 -26.06 16.89 25.66
CA LEU A 352 -26.06 17.64 26.92
C LEU A 352 -27.11 17.05 27.89
N PRO A 353 -26.72 16.54 29.07
CA PRO A 353 -25.36 16.17 29.44
C PRO A 353 -24.76 15.11 28.49
N ARG A 354 -23.44 14.96 28.57
CA ARG A 354 -22.71 13.88 27.87
C ARG A 354 -23.23 12.52 28.33
N ILE A 355 -23.30 11.57 27.41
CA ILE A 355 -23.57 10.17 27.73
C ILE A 355 -22.31 9.38 27.43
N TYR A 356 -21.85 8.59 28.39
CA TYR A 356 -20.74 7.67 28.25
C TYR A 356 -21.29 6.25 28.23
N MET A 357 -20.79 5.44 27.30
CA MET A 357 -21.12 4.02 27.20
C MET A 357 -19.81 3.26 27.09
N ASP A 358 -19.45 2.60 28.18
CA ASP A 358 -18.26 1.77 28.25
C ASP A 358 -18.59 0.35 27.80
N ASP A 359 -17.57 -0.40 27.41
CA ASP A 359 -17.70 -1.83 27.10
C ASP A 359 -18.64 -2.19 25.92
N VAL A 360 -18.78 -1.28 24.94
CA VAL A 360 -19.56 -1.52 23.73
C VAL A 360 -18.85 -2.57 22.86
N LYS A 361 -19.45 -3.75 22.73
CA LYS A 361 -18.90 -4.86 21.94
C LYS A 361 -19.27 -4.74 20.46
N VAL A 362 -18.29 -5.00 19.61
CA VAL A 362 -18.48 -5.22 18.17
C VAL A 362 -18.11 -6.66 17.89
N GLU A 363 -19.09 -7.44 17.44
CA GLU A 363 -18.93 -8.86 17.14
C GLU A 363 -18.99 -9.11 15.62
N GLN A 364 -18.46 -10.25 15.18
CA GLN A 364 -18.32 -10.59 13.77
C GLN A 364 -19.67 -10.52 13.04
N SER A 365 -19.74 -9.72 11.97
CA SER A 365 -20.89 -9.62 11.08
C SER A 365 -22.23 -9.29 11.78
N THR A 366 -22.18 -8.75 13.00
CA THR A 366 -23.38 -8.29 13.73
C THR A 366 -23.43 -6.78 13.80
N THR A 367 -24.64 -6.25 14.00
CA THR A 367 -24.86 -4.82 14.26
C THR A 367 -25.20 -4.64 15.72
N ASN A 368 -24.38 -3.87 16.44
CA ASN A 368 -24.70 -3.38 17.77
C ASN A 368 -25.47 -2.06 17.65
N PHE A 369 -26.70 -2.05 18.16
CA PHE A 369 -27.60 -0.90 18.12
C PHE A 369 -27.45 -0.09 19.40
N ILE A 370 -26.92 1.12 19.26
CA ILE A 370 -26.76 2.06 20.37
C ILE A 370 -27.88 3.09 20.30
N GLU A 371 -28.79 3.02 21.26
CA GLU A 371 -29.97 3.86 21.31
C GLU A 371 -29.92 4.85 22.47
N ILE A 372 -30.25 6.11 22.17
CA ILE A 372 -30.51 7.14 23.19
C ILE A 372 -31.91 7.71 23.00
N LYS A 373 -32.43 8.42 24.00
CA LYS A 373 -33.63 9.23 23.81
C LYS A 373 -33.29 10.49 23.02
N SER A 374 -34.15 10.90 22.09
CA SER A 374 -33.97 12.16 21.38
C SER A 374 -33.93 13.35 22.35
N PRO A 375 -32.93 14.25 22.28
CA PRO A 375 -32.91 15.45 23.11
C PRO A 375 -34.15 16.32 22.86
N GLY A 376 -34.67 16.92 23.92
CA GLY A 376 -35.65 17.99 23.83
C GLY A 376 -34.97 19.36 23.71
N ARG A 377 -35.77 20.38 23.42
CA ARG A 377 -35.31 21.76 23.28
C ARG A 377 -35.67 22.58 24.51
N PHE A 378 -34.66 23.17 25.15
CA PHE A 378 -34.84 24.19 26.17
C PHE A 378 -34.63 25.58 25.55
N ASN A 379 -35.61 26.46 25.67
CA ASN A 379 -35.51 27.86 25.27
C ASN A 379 -35.61 28.77 26.50
N TYR A 380 -34.86 29.86 26.50
CA TYR A 380 -34.99 30.90 27.51
C TYR A 380 -35.05 32.29 26.88
N GLU A 381 -35.80 33.18 27.53
CA GLU A 381 -35.92 34.59 27.17
C GLU A 381 -35.91 35.45 28.43
N CYS A 382 -35.29 36.62 28.34
CA CYS A 382 -35.07 37.52 29.48
C CYS A 382 -35.23 38.97 29.01
N VAL A 383 -35.70 39.85 29.89
CA VAL A 383 -35.82 41.29 29.60
C VAL A 383 -34.46 42.00 29.61
N LYS A 384 -33.53 41.50 30.45
CA LYS A 384 -32.15 41.98 30.56
C LYS A 384 -31.19 40.80 30.40
N PRO A 385 -29.97 40.99 29.88
CA PRO A 385 -29.01 39.90 29.72
C PRO A 385 -28.74 39.18 31.04
N VAL A 386 -28.76 37.84 31.00
CA VAL A 386 -28.44 36.99 32.16
C VAL A 386 -27.13 36.25 31.93
N ILE A 387 -26.47 35.88 33.03
CA ILE A 387 -25.35 34.94 33.05
C ILE A 387 -25.71 33.85 34.04
N GLY A 388 -25.47 32.59 33.67
CA GLY A 388 -25.85 31.47 34.51
C GLY A 388 -25.32 30.13 34.04
N GLN A 389 -25.80 29.09 34.67
CA GLN A 389 -25.42 27.70 34.40
C GLN A 389 -26.65 26.80 34.49
N ILE A 390 -26.64 25.73 33.69
CA ILE A 390 -27.67 24.68 33.71
C ILE A 390 -27.05 23.45 34.37
N PHE A 391 -27.80 22.85 35.29
CA PHE A 391 -27.46 21.63 35.99
C PHE A 391 -28.53 20.58 35.75
N VAL A 392 -28.13 19.32 35.55
CA VAL A 392 -29.04 18.18 35.54
C VAL A 392 -29.17 17.65 36.98
N LEU A 393 -30.39 17.29 37.37
CA LEU A 393 -30.70 16.75 38.70
C LEU A 393 -30.73 15.22 38.62
N ARG A 394 -29.74 14.56 39.21
CA ARG A 394 -29.62 13.09 39.19
C ARG A 394 -29.15 12.57 40.55
N ASN A 395 -29.79 11.52 41.07
CA ASN A 395 -29.39 10.86 42.32
C ASN A 395 -29.17 11.82 43.50
N GLY A 396 -30.01 12.86 43.61
CA GLY A 396 -29.90 13.91 44.64
C GLY A 396 -28.74 14.89 44.45
N LYS A 397 -27.98 14.80 43.34
CA LYS A 397 -26.88 15.70 42.99
C LYS A 397 -27.25 16.63 41.84
N GLN A 398 -26.55 17.76 41.77
CA GLN A 398 -26.63 18.74 40.69
C GLN A 398 -25.33 18.65 39.88
N GLU A 399 -25.42 18.11 38.67
CA GLU A 399 -24.27 17.94 37.78
C GLU A 399 -24.28 19.06 36.74
N TRP A 400 -23.13 19.72 36.54
CA TRP A 400 -23.01 20.80 35.56
C TRP A 400 -23.23 20.27 34.13
N VAL A 401 -23.98 21.02 33.31
CA VAL A 401 -24.28 20.66 31.91
C VAL A 401 -23.69 21.67 30.94
N CYS A 402 -24.02 22.95 31.10
CA CYS A 402 -23.52 24.01 30.24
C CYS A 402 -23.66 25.40 30.89
N ASN A 403 -22.96 26.38 30.31
CA ASN A 403 -23.04 27.78 30.71
C ASN A 403 -24.01 28.56 29.81
N ILE A 404 -24.65 29.57 30.40
CA ILE A 404 -25.43 30.58 29.71
C ILE A 404 -24.58 31.83 29.62
N ASN A 405 -24.15 32.14 28.40
CA ASN A 405 -23.41 33.37 28.11
C ASN A 405 -24.34 34.59 28.20
N LYS A 406 -23.75 35.78 28.38
CA LYS A 406 -24.45 37.06 28.49
C LYS A 406 -25.36 37.31 27.28
N SER A 407 -26.62 36.89 27.38
CA SER A 407 -27.62 36.98 26.31
C SER A 407 -29.00 37.25 26.88
N MET A 408 -29.87 37.82 26.05
CA MET A 408 -31.29 38.02 26.37
C MET A 408 -32.14 36.80 25.99
N SER A 409 -31.66 35.92 25.12
CA SER A 409 -32.34 34.69 24.77
C SER A 409 -31.36 33.63 24.28
N GLY A 410 -31.81 32.39 24.23
CA GLY A 410 -31.04 31.29 23.66
C GLY A 410 -31.75 29.96 23.79
N TYR A 411 -31.10 28.92 23.27
CA TYR A 411 -31.61 27.57 23.37
C TYR A 411 -30.51 26.54 23.56
N PHE A 412 -30.87 25.40 24.14
CA PHE A 412 -30.01 24.23 24.29
C PHE A 412 -30.80 22.97 23.95
N ASN A 413 -30.16 22.01 23.29
CA ASN A 413 -30.72 20.68 23.10
C ASN A 413 -30.26 19.81 24.27
N LEU A 414 -31.19 19.46 25.15
CA LEU A 414 -30.92 18.75 26.39
C LEU A 414 -31.55 17.36 26.34
N GLN A 415 -30.85 16.36 26.86
CA GLN A 415 -31.40 15.02 27.05
C GLN A 415 -32.62 15.06 27.98
N PRO A 416 -33.53 14.08 27.90
CA PRO A 416 -34.67 14.06 28.82
C PRO A 416 -34.24 13.94 30.28
N GLY A 417 -34.89 14.70 31.15
CA GLY A 417 -34.58 14.72 32.58
C GLY A 417 -35.04 16.00 33.28
N ASP A 418 -34.78 16.06 34.58
CA ASP A 418 -35.04 17.23 35.42
C ASP A 418 -33.79 18.09 35.54
N TYR A 419 -33.98 19.40 35.44
CA TYR A 419 -32.93 20.39 35.36
C TYR A 419 -33.18 21.53 36.33
N LYS A 420 -32.08 22.20 36.67
CA LYS A 420 -32.09 23.49 37.35
C LYS A 420 -31.21 24.48 36.61
N ILE A 421 -31.72 25.69 36.43
CA ILE A 421 -30.97 26.84 35.98
C ILE A 421 -30.67 27.74 37.18
N VAL A 422 -29.41 28.14 37.33
CA VAL A 422 -28.96 29.12 38.34
C VAL A 422 -28.37 30.30 37.57
N TYR A 423 -28.90 31.50 37.77
CA TYR A 423 -28.52 32.68 36.99
C TYR A 423 -28.67 33.97 37.79
N ARG A 424 -28.05 35.04 37.28
CA ARG A 424 -28.28 36.42 37.73
C ARG A 424 -28.35 37.35 36.52
N GLN A 425 -28.98 38.52 36.68
CA GLN A 425 -28.86 39.55 35.64
C GLN A 425 -27.41 40.03 35.58
N ALA A 426 -26.90 40.20 34.36
CA ALA A 426 -25.49 40.43 34.11
C ALA A 426 -24.95 41.73 34.75
N HIS A 427 -25.82 42.72 34.99
CA HIS A 427 -25.45 43.99 35.60
C HIS A 427 -25.29 43.95 37.13
N PHE A 428 -25.85 42.94 37.80
CA PHE A 428 -25.69 42.81 39.26
C PHE A 428 -24.32 42.21 39.58
N GLN A 429 -23.58 42.80 40.52
CA GLN A 429 -22.25 42.32 40.93
C GLN A 429 -22.29 41.46 42.21
N GLU A 430 -23.39 41.49 42.94
CA GLU A 430 -23.53 40.79 44.22
C GLU A 430 -24.20 39.42 44.06
N THR A 431 -23.70 38.43 44.81
CA THR A 431 -24.22 37.05 44.78
C THR A 431 -25.66 36.93 45.28
N ILE A 432 -26.13 37.87 46.09
CA ILE A 432 -27.50 37.86 46.65
C ILE A 432 -28.59 37.96 45.57
N TYR A 433 -28.26 38.44 44.37
CA TYR A 433 -29.17 38.52 43.22
C TYR A 433 -29.25 37.22 42.40
N THR A 434 -28.79 36.11 42.96
CA THR A 434 -28.90 34.78 42.34
C THR A 434 -30.35 34.32 42.35
N THR A 435 -30.82 33.86 41.19
CA THR A 435 -32.13 33.23 41.02
C THR A 435 -31.94 31.81 40.54
N GLU A 436 -32.82 30.91 40.99
CA GLU A 436 -32.91 29.54 40.49
C GLU A 436 -34.31 29.22 39.98
N LYS A 437 -34.38 28.36 38.96
CA LYS A 437 -35.63 27.76 38.47
C LYS A 437 -35.40 26.31 38.09
N THR A 438 -36.38 25.45 38.35
CA THR A 438 -36.37 24.05 37.92
C THR A 438 -37.27 23.85 36.72
N PHE A 439 -36.93 22.88 35.87
CA PHE A 439 -37.72 22.50 34.71
C PHE A 439 -37.41 21.08 34.26
N THR A 440 -38.37 20.45 33.59
CA THR A 440 -38.24 19.10 33.02
C THR A 440 -38.19 19.18 31.50
N ILE A 441 -37.32 18.38 30.90
CA ILE A 441 -37.21 18.17 29.45
C ILE A 441 -37.73 16.77 29.12
N PHE A 442 -38.64 16.70 28.16
CA PHE A 442 -39.15 15.46 27.59
C PHE A 442 -38.50 15.19 26.23
N SER A 443 -38.45 13.92 25.82
CA SER A 443 -37.88 13.51 24.53
C SER A 443 -38.59 14.21 23.37
N GLY A 444 -37.84 14.89 22.51
CA GLY A 444 -38.37 15.69 21.38
C GLY A 444 -39.25 16.90 21.78
N GLY A 445 -39.51 17.11 23.07
CA GLY A 445 -40.37 18.18 23.56
C GLY A 445 -39.65 19.52 23.60
N THR A 446 -40.42 20.62 23.65
CA THR A 446 -39.90 21.97 23.85
C THR A 446 -40.33 22.53 25.20
N LYS A 447 -39.38 23.07 25.97
CA LYS A 447 -39.63 23.79 27.22
C LYS A 447 -39.10 25.22 27.11
N SER A 448 -39.96 26.20 27.35
CA SER A 448 -39.59 27.62 27.36
C SER A 448 -39.72 28.22 28.75
N LEU A 449 -38.73 29.00 29.19
CA LEU A 449 -38.77 29.77 30.45
C LEU A 449 -38.49 31.25 30.20
N LYS A 450 -39.20 32.12 30.95
CA LYS A 450 -38.82 33.52 31.12
C LYS A 450 -37.91 33.66 32.34
N LEU A 451 -36.72 34.22 32.17
CA LEU A 451 -35.70 34.40 33.21
C LEU A 451 -35.65 35.84 33.71
#